data_AF-A0A841LLD7-F1
#
_entry.id   AF-A0A841LLD7-F1
#
_cell.length_a   1.000
_cell.length_b   1.000
_cell.length_c   1.000
_cell.angle_alpha   90.00
_cell.angle_beta   90.00
_cell.angle_gamma   90.00
#
_symmetry.space_group_name_H-M   'P 1'
#
loop_
_entity.id
_entity.type
_entity.pdbx_description
1 polymer ?
#
loop_
_entity_poly.entity_id
_entity_poly.type
_entity_poly.pdbx_seq_one_letter_code
_entity_poly.pdbx_strand_id
1 'polypeptide(L)'
;MKTDGSTVGATISLNNDGTITREGVTLGQNSDQIFTNAAGSEFVPRQTVGSHYGLSVNGALFGGFGYGGGVVKDATGKWSTYFTFNGNIGIGGGVDLDIGKNTPTGSNQFYKEDFAGNSGSYNFGVSTPIVDFGYGFGGSLDPHVGGTKAMNPGNFGRNNGGYKTEQIGLSPGTGAGASVMFSYGKTWVY
;
A
#
# COMPACT_ATOMS: atom_id res chain seq x y z
N MET A 1 5.75 31.30 25.76
CA MET A 1 5.78 31.37 27.25
C MET A 1 4.72 32.36 27.69
N LYS A 2 3.88 32.00 28.68
CA LYS A 2 3.17 33.04 29.45
C LYS A 2 4.20 33.77 30.30
N THR A 3 3.96 35.05 30.54
CA THR A 3 4.85 35.99 31.24
C THR A 3 5.03 35.69 32.73
N ASP A 4 4.40 34.63 33.26
CA ASP A 4 4.44 34.22 34.66
C ASP A 4 5.39 33.02 34.95
N GLY A 5 6.12 32.53 33.94
CA GLY A 5 7.01 31.38 34.12
C GLY A 5 6.28 30.03 34.29
N SER A 6 4.95 29.99 34.13
CA SER A 6 4.23 28.72 34.08
C SER A 6 4.46 28.03 32.73
N THR A 7 4.83 26.74 32.76
CA THR A 7 4.81 25.88 31.58
C THR A 7 3.37 25.72 31.12
N VAL A 8 3.00 26.41 30.03
CA VAL A 8 1.75 26.17 29.33
C VAL A 8 1.92 24.92 28.48
N GLY A 9 1.41 23.79 28.94
CA GLY A 9 1.24 22.62 28.08
C GLY A 9 1.12 21.33 28.85
N ALA A 10 0.09 20.56 28.53
CA ALA A 10 0.07 19.13 28.81
C ALA A 10 1.40 18.50 28.35
N THR A 11 2.01 17.66 29.18
CA THR A 11 3.23 16.93 28.79
C THR A 11 2.87 15.96 27.67
N ILE A 12 3.42 16.21 26.48
CA ILE A 12 3.34 15.30 25.33
C ILE A 12 4.66 14.54 25.28
N SER A 13 4.58 13.21 25.35
CA SER A 13 5.72 12.32 25.24
C SER A 13 5.79 11.76 23.82
N LEU A 14 6.93 11.96 23.16
CA LEU A 14 7.26 11.32 21.89
C LEU A 14 8.07 10.07 22.21
N ASN A 15 7.49 8.91 21.97
CA ASN A 15 8.14 7.64 22.29
C ASN A 15 9.05 7.19 21.15
N ASN A 16 10.10 6.41 21.47
CA ASN A 16 11.06 5.93 20.47
C ASN A 16 10.44 4.97 19.44
N ASP A 17 9.31 4.35 19.79
CA ASP A 17 8.51 3.54 18.88
C ASP A 17 7.61 4.39 17.97
N GLY A 18 7.73 5.71 17.98
CA GLY A 18 6.93 6.60 17.13
C GLY A 18 5.47 6.78 17.57
N THR A 19 5.09 6.27 18.75
CA THR A 19 3.81 6.59 19.38
C THR A 19 3.88 7.94 20.11
N ILE A 20 2.72 8.53 20.38
CA ILE A 20 2.62 9.80 21.11
C ILE A 20 1.68 9.63 22.29
N THR A 21 2.12 10.02 23.48
CA THR A 21 1.31 9.94 24.69
C THR A 21 1.03 11.34 25.25
N ARG A 22 -0.24 11.62 25.55
CA ARG A 22 -0.69 12.82 26.25
C ARG A 22 -1.69 12.43 27.33
N GLU A 23 -1.44 12.85 28.57
CA GLU A 23 -2.39 12.67 29.69
C GLU A 23 -2.89 11.21 29.85
N GLY A 24 -1.99 10.23 29.63
CA GLY A 24 -2.30 8.80 29.71
C GLY A 24 -2.93 8.19 28.45
N VAL A 25 -3.33 9.00 27.47
CA VAL A 25 -3.82 8.52 26.16
C VAL A 25 -2.64 8.38 25.21
N THR A 26 -2.46 7.19 24.64
CA THR A 26 -1.40 6.91 23.66
C THR A 26 -1.98 6.69 22.27
N LEU A 27 -1.52 7.48 21.32
CA LEU A 27 -1.80 7.29 19.90
C LEU A 27 -0.74 6.36 19.31
N GLY A 28 -1.19 5.25 18.74
CA GLY A 28 -0.33 4.28 18.06
C GLY A 28 0.30 4.84 16.78
N GLN A 29 1.33 4.17 16.27
CA GLN A 29 1.81 4.40 14.91
C GLN A 29 0.66 4.28 13.90
N ASN A 30 0.70 5.08 12.83
CA ASN A 30 -0.35 5.14 11.81
C ASN A 30 -1.74 5.53 12.32
N SER A 31 -1.85 6.14 13.50
CA SER A 31 -3.12 6.74 13.93
C SER A 31 -3.42 7.99 13.10
N ASP A 32 -4.68 8.15 12.69
CA ASP A 32 -5.20 9.37 12.07
C ASP A 32 -5.53 10.47 13.08
N GLN A 33 -5.38 10.18 14.38
CA GLN A 33 -5.60 11.16 15.44
C GLN A 33 -4.37 12.05 15.64
N ILE A 34 -4.62 13.28 16.03
CA ILE A 34 -3.60 14.31 16.24
C ILE A 34 -3.81 14.91 17.63
N PHE A 35 -2.73 15.15 18.36
CA PHE A 35 -2.80 16.00 19.53
C PHE A 35 -2.43 17.43 19.16
N THR A 36 -3.30 18.37 19.50
CA THR A 36 -3.01 19.82 19.38
C THR A 36 -2.80 20.40 20.76
N ASN A 37 -1.68 21.10 20.97
CA ASN A 37 -1.42 21.78 22.24
C ASN A 37 -2.14 23.15 22.30
N ALA A 38 -2.10 23.80 23.46
CA ALA A 38 -2.73 25.11 23.67
C ALA A 38 -2.09 26.25 22.84
N ALA A 39 -0.91 26.02 22.26
CA ALA A 39 -0.23 26.96 21.35
C ALA A 39 -0.56 26.68 19.86
N GLY A 40 -1.43 25.70 19.57
CA GLY A 40 -1.80 25.32 18.20
C GLY A 40 -0.81 24.40 17.49
N SER A 41 0.22 23.89 18.18
CA SER A 41 1.13 22.91 17.59
C SER A 41 0.48 21.54 17.51
N GLU A 42 0.59 20.89 16.36
CA GLU A 42 0.09 19.54 16.10
C GLU A 42 1.18 18.49 16.27
N PHE A 43 0.83 17.40 16.93
CA PHE A 43 1.68 16.24 17.17
C PHE A 43 1.04 15.03 16.52
N VAL A 44 1.64 14.60 15.42
CA VAL A 44 1.16 13.50 14.59
C VAL A 44 2.02 12.26 14.84
N PRO A 45 1.43 11.11 15.21
CA PRO A 45 2.18 9.86 15.38
C PRO A 45 2.91 9.46 14.11
N ARG A 46 3.98 8.68 14.26
CA ARG A 46 4.78 8.21 13.13
C ARG A 46 3.88 7.44 12.14
N GLN A 47 3.84 7.93 10.92
CA GLN A 47 3.22 7.26 9.78
C GLN A 47 4.27 6.37 9.12
N THR A 48 3.95 5.12 8.83
CA THR A 48 4.84 4.16 8.17
C THR A 48 4.22 3.57 6.91
N VAL A 49 2.90 3.64 6.76
CA VAL A 49 2.15 3.07 5.64
C VAL A 49 2.10 4.06 4.47
N GLY A 50 2.23 3.54 3.25
CA GLY A 50 1.91 4.26 2.02
C GLY A 50 0.61 3.77 1.38
N SER A 51 0.18 4.45 0.31
CA SER A 51 -0.97 4.04 -0.48
C SER A 51 -0.72 4.23 -1.97
N HIS A 52 -1.52 3.60 -2.81
CA HIS A 52 -1.48 3.83 -4.24
C HIS A 52 -2.89 3.82 -4.83
N TYR A 53 -3.03 4.53 -5.94
CA TYR A 53 -4.26 4.65 -6.71
C TYR A 53 -3.88 4.50 -8.17
N GLY A 54 -4.59 3.66 -8.92
CA GLY A 54 -4.23 3.39 -10.30
C GLY A 54 -5.39 2.90 -11.16
N LEU A 55 -5.14 2.90 -12.45
CA LEU A 55 -5.94 2.20 -13.45
C LEU A 55 -5.07 1.09 -14.02
N SER A 56 -5.59 -0.13 -14.06
CA SER A 56 -4.91 -1.27 -14.66
C SER A 56 -5.79 -1.98 -15.69
N VAL A 57 -5.14 -2.63 -16.64
CA VAL A 57 -5.75 -3.53 -17.61
C VAL A 57 -5.04 -4.85 -17.51
N ASN A 58 -5.77 -5.91 -17.15
CA ASN A 58 -5.22 -7.25 -16.97
C ASN A 58 -5.98 -8.27 -17.80
N GLY A 59 -5.28 -9.30 -18.28
CA GLY A 59 -5.91 -10.46 -18.89
C GLY A 59 -5.07 -11.72 -18.66
N ALA A 60 -5.74 -12.84 -18.41
CA ALA A 60 -5.14 -14.17 -18.34
C ALA A 60 -6.15 -15.27 -18.71
N LEU A 61 -5.71 -16.22 -19.54
CA LEU A 61 -6.35 -17.51 -19.76
C LEU A 61 -5.26 -18.59 -19.74
N PHE A 62 -4.96 -19.12 -18.55
CA PHE A 62 -3.78 -19.96 -18.23
C PHE A 62 -2.42 -19.28 -18.41
N GLY A 63 -2.41 -18.07 -18.96
CA GLY A 63 -1.29 -17.16 -19.09
C GLY A 63 -1.77 -15.83 -19.69
N GLY A 64 -1.04 -14.76 -19.45
CA GLY A 64 -1.36 -13.46 -20.02
C GLY A 64 -0.46 -12.35 -19.49
N PHE A 65 -0.88 -11.12 -19.73
CA PHE A 65 -0.16 -9.93 -19.31
C PHE A 65 -1.13 -8.82 -18.91
N GLY A 66 -0.59 -7.81 -18.25
CA GLY A 66 -1.32 -6.61 -17.90
C GLY A 66 -0.38 -5.43 -17.74
N TYR A 67 -0.96 -4.25 -17.75
CA TYR A 67 -0.25 -3.02 -17.47
C TYR A 67 -1.15 -2.08 -16.68
N GLY A 68 -0.53 -1.21 -15.89
CA GLY A 68 -1.25 -0.22 -15.11
C GLY A 68 -0.40 1.00 -14.84
N GLY A 69 -1.06 2.07 -14.47
CA GLY A 69 -0.39 3.31 -14.09
C GLY A 69 -1.22 4.09 -13.10
N GLY A 70 -0.54 4.94 -12.33
CA GLY A 70 -1.21 5.68 -11.28
C GLY A 70 -0.26 6.52 -10.45
N VAL A 71 -0.66 6.74 -9.20
CA VAL A 71 0.10 7.50 -8.22
C VAL A 71 0.29 6.69 -6.95
N VAL A 72 1.48 6.81 -6.35
CA VAL A 72 1.83 6.22 -5.06
C VAL A 72 2.17 7.34 -4.09
N LYS A 73 1.66 7.22 -2.86
CA LYS A 73 1.89 8.12 -1.73
C LYS A 73 2.79 7.44 -0.73
N ASP A 74 3.89 8.10 -0.36
CA ASP A 74 4.75 7.64 0.74
C ASP A 74 4.16 7.97 2.12
N ALA A 75 4.78 7.42 3.17
CA ALA A 75 4.33 7.65 4.55
C ALA A 75 4.47 9.10 5.02
N THR A 76 5.22 9.95 4.29
CA THR A 76 5.38 11.39 4.57
C THR A 76 4.39 12.25 3.79
N GLY A 77 3.58 11.63 2.93
CA GLY A 77 2.56 12.27 2.11
C GLY A 77 3.02 12.79 0.77
N LYS A 78 4.24 12.46 0.32
CA LYS A 78 4.71 12.81 -1.02
C LYS A 78 4.17 11.82 -2.03
N TRP A 79 3.86 12.34 -3.21
CA TRP A 79 3.32 11.59 -4.32
C TRP A 79 4.36 11.42 -5.44
N SER A 80 4.33 10.27 -6.09
CA SER A 80 5.00 10.01 -7.37
C SER A 80 4.08 9.26 -8.30
N THR A 81 4.28 9.41 -9.60
CA THR A 81 3.58 8.59 -10.58
C THR A 81 4.30 7.25 -10.73
N TYR A 82 3.57 6.23 -11.14
CA TYR A 82 4.15 4.93 -11.43
C TYR A 82 3.54 4.30 -12.68
N PHE A 83 4.29 3.38 -13.27
CA PHE A 83 3.85 2.47 -14.30
C PHE A 83 4.24 1.05 -13.89
N THR A 84 3.38 0.08 -14.17
CA THR A 84 3.59 -1.33 -13.86
C THR A 84 3.27 -2.19 -15.07
N PHE A 85 4.11 -3.19 -15.32
CA PHE A 85 3.86 -4.25 -16.29
C PHE A 85 3.89 -5.60 -15.58
N ASN A 86 2.88 -6.43 -15.83
CA ASN A 86 2.67 -7.72 -15.17
C ASN A 86 2.56 -8.85 -16.18
N GLY A 87 3.20 -9.98 -15.88
CA GLY A 87 2.84 -11.29 -16.42
C GLY A 87 1.82 -11.95 -15.49
N ASN A 88 0.79 -12.56 -16.06
CA ASN A 88 -0.33 -13.12 -15.33
C ASN A 88 -0.47 -14.62 -15.57
N ILE A 89 -0.81 -15.38 -14.53
CA ILE A 89 -1.19 -16.79 -14.60
C ILE A 89 -2.52 -16.97 -13.87
N GLY A 90 -3.51 -17.51 -14.57
CA GLY A 90 -4.84 -17.72 -14.00
C GLY A 90 -5.93 -17.50 -15.03
N ILE A 91 -7.13 -17.19 -14.54
CA ILE A 91 -8.30 -16.92 -15.36
C ILE A 91 -8.93 -15.62 -14.89
N GLY A 92 -9.11 -14.69 -15.84
CA GLY A 92 -9.77 -13.42 -15.60
C GLY A 92 -9.23 -12.33 -16.51
N GLY A 93 -9.93 -11.22 -16.56
CA GLY A 93 -9.45 -10.03 -17.24
C GLY A 93 -10.41 -8.88 -17.01
N GLY A 94 -9.91 -7.66 -17.12
CA GLY A 94 -10.66 -6.48 -16.75
C GLY A 94 -9.85 -5.20 -16.87
N VAL A 95 -10.56 -4.08 -16.73
CA VAL A 95 -10.00 -2.75 -16.59
C VAL A 95 -10.37 -2.25 -15.20
N ASP A 96 -9.43 -2.25 -14.26
CA ASP A 96 -9.71 -2.04 -12.85
C ASP A 96 -9.21 -0.68 -12.37
N LEU A 97 -10.04 0.01 -11.58
CA LEU A 97 -9.60 1.09 -10.71
C LEU A 97 -9.10 0.47 -9.41
N ASP A 98 -7.80 0.58 -9.18
CA ASP A 98 -7.11 -0.01 -8.04
C ASP A 98 -6.86 1.03 -6.95
N ILE A 99 -7.25 0.69 -5.72
CA ILE A 99 -6.91 1.45 -4.52
C ILE A 99 -6.23 0.48 -3.57
N GLY A 100 -4.99 0.79 -3.16
CA GLY A 100 -4.25 -0.11 -2.29
C GLY A 100 -3.41 0.57 -1.22
N LYS A 101 -3.10 -0.24 -0.21
CA LYS A 101 -2.31 0.11 0.96
C LYS A 101 -0.99 -0.65 0.90
N ASN A 102 0.11 0.05 1.10
CA ASN A 102 1.46 -0.49 1.12
C ASN A 102 2.02 -0.45 2.55
N THR A 103 2.13 -1.61 3.18
CA THR A 103 2.60 -1.74 4.57
C THR A 103 4.03 -2.25 4.56
N PRO A 104 5.02 -1.50 5.09
CA PRO A 104 6.39 -1.97 5.17
C PRO A 104 6.46 -3.21 6.08
N THR A 105 7.33 -4.15 5.74
CA THR A 105 7.51 -5.39 6.53
C THR A 105 8.57 -5.27 7.62
N GLY A 106 9.42 -4.25 7.56
CA GLY A 106 10.39 -3.90 8.58
C GLY A 106 9.92 -2.74 9.49
N SER A 107 10.84 -2.22 10.30
CA SER A 107 10.62 -1.05 11.16
C SER A 107 10.80 0.30 10.44
N ASN A 108 10.97 0.27 9.12
CA ASN A 108 11.13 1.45 8.27
C ASN A 108 9.77 2.08 7.92
N GLN A 109 9.81 3.33 7.45
CA GLN A 109 8.67 3.92 6.75
C GLN A 109 8.66 3.41 5.31
N PHE A 110 7.48 3.33 4.70
CA PHE A 110 7.34 3.12 3.28
C PHE A 110 7.69 4.41 2.53
N TYR A 111 8.70 4.32 1.66
CA TYR A 111 9.07 5.37 0.72
C TYR A 111 8.49 5.06 -0.66
N LYS A 112 8.13 6.08 -1.43
CA LYS A 112 7.58 5.88 -2.79
C LYS A 112 8.57 5.19 -3.72
N GLU A 113 9.86 5.35 -3.48
CA GLU A 113 10.94 4.65 -4.18
C GLU A 113 10.93 3.14 -3.91
N ASP A 114 10.45 2.71 -2.73
CA ASP A 114 10.31 1.29 -2.40
C ASP A 114 9.25 0.61 -3.28
N PHE A 115 8.30 1.36 -3.83
CA PHE A 115 7.27 0.86 -4.74
C PHE A 115 7.81 0.41 -6.10
N ALA A 116 9.02 0.86 -6.47
CA ALA A 116 9.68 0.45 -7.70
C ALA A 116 10.32 -0.94 -7.57
N GLY A 117 10.41 -1.65 -8.69
CA GLY A 117 11.05 -2.97 -8.75
C GLY A 117 10.05 -4.12 -8.94
N ASN A 118 10.47 -5.32 -8.59
CA ASN A 118 9.68 -6.53 -8.83
C ASN A 118 8.61 -6.70 -7.76
N SER A 119 7.43 -7.17 -8.15
CA SER A 119 6.32 -7.44 -7.25
C SER A 119 5.58 -8.72 -7.63
N GLY A 120 4.90 -9.28 -6.65
CA GLY A 120 4.00 -10.42 -6.84
C GLY A 120 2.67 -10.17 -6.13
N SER A 121 1.56 -10.58 -6.74
CA SER A 121 0.24 -10.48 -6.11
C SER A 121 -0.69 -11.60 -6.53
N TYR A 122 -1.61 -11.93 -5.63
CA TYR A 122 -2.77 -12.77 -5.88
C TYR A 122 -4.00 -11.89 -5.95
N ASN A 123 -4.73 -11.99 -7.04
CA ASN A 123 -5.93 -11.21 -7.33
C ASN A 123 -7.11 -12.16 -7.44
N PHE A 124 -8.19 -11.84 -6.73
CA PHE A 124 -9.45 -12.55 -6.74
C PHE A 124 -10.53 -11.57 -7.16
N GLY A 125 -11.38 -11.95 -8.09
CA GLY A 125 -12.47 -11.11 -8.54
C GLY A 125 -13.78 -11.86 -8.58
N VAL A 126 -14.87 -11.12 -8.34
CA VAL A 126 -16.22 -11.56 -8.59
C VAL A 126 -16.88 -10.54 -9.49
N SER A 127 -17.38 -11.01 -10.63
CA SER A 127 -18.03 -10.20 -11.63
C SER A 127 -19.54 -10.33 -11.51
N THR A 128 -20.24 -9.20 -11.63
CA THR A 128 -21.69 -9.14 -11.76
C THR A 128 -22.05 -8.44 -13.08
N PRO A 129 -23.31 -8.50 -13.55
CA PRO A 129 -23.70 -7.80 -14.76
C PRO A 129 -23.51 -6.27 -14.73
N ILE A 130 -23.28 -5.67 -13.56
CA ILE A 130 -23.23 -4.21 -13.38
C ILE A 130 -21.86 -3.75 -12.87
N VAL A 131 -21.22 -4.54 -12.00
CA VAL A 131 -19.94 -4.20 -11.36
C VAL A 131 -19.11 -5.45 -11.11
N ASP A 132 -17.80 -5.34 -11.30
CA ASP A 132 -16.86 -6.34 -10.85
C ASP A 132 -16.09 -5.81 -9.64
N PHE A 133 -15.92 -6.68 -8.64
CA PHE A 133 -15.16 -6.40 -7.44
C PHE A 133 -13.92 -7.27 -7.41
N GLY A 134 -12.76 -6.65 -7.21
CA GLY A 134 -11.47 -7.31 -7.06
C GLY A 134 -10.89 -7.10 -5.66
N TYR A 135 -10.25 -8.13 -5.13
CA TYR A 135 -9.37 -8.05 -3.97
C TYR A 135 -8.01 -8.64 -4.31
N GLY A 136 -6.95 -7.91 -4.01
CA GLY A 136 -5.59 -8.32 -4.24
C GLY A 136 -4.75 -8.28 -2.96
N PHE A 137 -3.89 -9.29 -2.78
CA PHE A 137 -2.84 -9.26 -1.77
C PHE A 137 -1.49 -9.61 -2.40
N GLY A 138 -0.42 -8.92 -1.99
CA GLY A 138 0.87 -9.05 -2.63
C GLY A 138 1.99 -8.36 -1.87
N GLY A 139 3.03 -7.97 -2.61
CA GLY A 139 4.10 -7.13 -2.10
C GLY A 139 5.29 -7.06 -3.04
N SER A 140 6.32 -6.35 -2.60
CA SER A 140 7.61 -6.36 -3.29
C SER A 140 8.26 -7.73 -3.23
N LEU A 141 9.07 -8.02 -4.23
CA LEU A 141 9.88 -9.23 -4.30
C LEU A 141 11.35 -8.86 -4.41
N ASP A 142 12.20 -9.66 -3.76
CA ASP A 142 13.64 -9.59 -4.00
C ASP A 142 13.92 -9.88 -5.49
N PRO A 143 14.83 -9.13 -6.16
CA PRO A 143 15.15 -9.35 -7.56
C PRO A 143 15.61 -10.76 -7.93
N HIS A 144 16.12 -11.53 -6.96
CA HIS A 144 16.58 -12.91 -7.14
C HIS A 144 15.46 -13.95 -6.92
N VAL A 145 14.26 -13.52 -6.50
CA VAL A 145 13.10 -14.38 -6.34
C VAL A 145 12.31 -14.42 -7.66
N GLY A 146 12.32 -15.59 -8.31
CA GLY A 146 11.60 -15.83 -9.56
C GLY A 146 10.91 -17.19 -9.61
N GLY A 147 10.10 -17.41 -10.65
CA GLY A 147 9.36 -18.65 -10.86
C GLY A 147 8.39 -18.98 -9.71
N THR A 148 8.32 -20.24 -9.30
CA THR A 148 7.42 -20.69 -8.23
C THR A 148 7.72 -20.07 -6.86
N LYS A 149 8.94 -19.54 -6.65
CA LYS A 149 9.27 -18.80 -5.43
C LYS A 149 8.59 -17.43 -5.40
N ALA A 150 8.40 -16.78 -6.54
CA ALA A 150 7.65 -15.53 -6.64
C ALA A 150 6.17 -15.72 -6.29
N MET A 151 5.64 -16.94 -6.47
CA MET A 151 4.29 -17.32 -6.06
C MET A 151 4.16 -17.62 -4.57
N ASN A 152 5.25 -17.76 -3.81
CA ASN A 152 5.12 -18.02 -2.37
C ASN A 152 4.85 -16.71 -1.62
N PRO A 153 3.68 -16.54 -0.97
CA PRO A 153 3.36 -15.32 -0.21
C PRO A 153 4.36 -15.01 0.91
N GLY A 154 5.05 -16.05 1.40
CA GLY A 154 6.12 -15.91 2.38
C GLY A 154 7.34 -15.16 1.87
N ASN A 155 7.46 -14.85 0.56
CA ASN A 155 8.52 -14.02 0.00
C ASN A 155 8.12 -12.55 -0.19
N PHE A 156 6.84 -12.21 -0.03
CA PHE A 156 6.37 -10.84 -0.20
C PHE A 156 6.94 -9.92 0.89
N GLY A 157 7.60 -8.85 0.46
CA GLY A 157 8.28 -7.89 1.31
C GLY A 157 9.61 -8.38 1.90
N ARG A 158 10.11 -9.57 1.53
CA ARG A 158 11.40 -10.08 2.06
C ARG A 158 12.61 -9.55 1.29
N ASN A 159 12.69 -8.23 1.18
CA ASN A 159 13.77 -7.49 0.54
C ASN A 159 14.04 -6.20 1.30
N ASN A 160 15.17 -5.53 1.02
CA ASN A 160 15.44 -4.22 1.61
C ASN A 160 14.37 -3.21 1.14
N GLY A 161 13.77 -2.46 2.06
CA GLY A 161 12.62 -1.60 1.77
C GLY A 161 11.32 -2.36 1.49
N GLY A 162 11.27 -3.67 1.78
CA GLY A 162 10.17 -4.52 1.35
C GLY A 162 8.83 -4.21 2.02
N TYR A 163 7.75 -4.33 1.25
CA TYR A 163 6.39 -4.04 1.68
C TYR A 163 5.41 -5.13 1.24
N LYS A 164 4.29 -5.20 1.94
CA LYS A 164 3.10 -5.96 1.55
C LYS A 164 2.02 -5.01 1.06
N THR A 165 1.27 -5.47 0.09
CA THR A 165 0.18 -4.70 -0.52
C THR A 165 -1.13 -5.41 -0.31
N GLU A 166 -2.14 -4.64 0.06
CA GLU A 166 -3.54 -5.03 0.00
C GLU A 166 -4.24 -4.02 -0.90
N GLN A 167 -5.02 -4.49 -1.86
CA GLN A 167 -5.70 -3.64 -2.81
C GLN A 167 -7.14 -4.10 -3.06
N ILE A 168 -7.99 -3.14 -3.38
CA ILE A 168 -9.33 -3.36 -3.90
C ILE A 168 -9.39 -2.82 -5.33
N GLY A 169 -10.02 -3.58 -6.21
CA GLY A 169 -10.25 -3.23 -7.60
C GLY A 169 -11.75 -3.07 -7.85
N LEU A 170 -12.13 -2.06 -8.62
CA LEU A 170 -13.49 -1.87 -9.10
C LEU A 170 -13.50 -1.66 -10.60
N SER A 171 -14.39 -2.35 -11.30
CA SER A 171 -14.55 -2.20 -12.75
C SER A 171 -15.99 -2.37 -13.21
N PRO A 172 -16.34 -1.85 -14.42
CA PRO A 172 -17.67 -2.05 -14.98
C PRO A 172 -17.98 -3.53 -15.18
N GLY A 173 -19.21 -3.93 -14.90
CA GLY A 173 -19.64 -5.33 -14.92
C GLY A 173 -19.36 -6.01 -16.25
N THR A 174 -18.62 -7.13 -16.21
CA THR A 174 -18.33 -7.93 -17.42
C THR A 174 -19.27 -9.12 -17.60
N GLY A 175 -20.17 -9.35 -16.62
CA GLY A 175 -21.10 -10.47 -16.57
C GLY A 175 -21.03 -11.21 -15.23
N ALA A 176 -21.65 -12.39 -15.12
CA ALA A 176 -21.51 -13.22 -13.94
C ALA A 176 -20.26 -14.11 -14.06
N GLY A 177 -19.32 -13.97 -13.14
CA GLY A 177 -18.07 -14.74 -13.19
C GLY A 177 -17.23 -14.61 -11.93
N ALA A 178 -16.16 -15.39 -11.87
CA ALA A 178 -15.12 -15.28 -10.86
C ALA A 178 -13.76 -15.33 -11.54
N SER A 179 -12.81 -14.55 -11.04
CA SER A 179 -11.43 -14.53 -11.50
C SER A 179 -10.49 -14.87 -10.36
N VAL A 180 -9.43 -15.61 -10.69
CA VAL A 180 -8.31 -15.88 -9.80
C VAL A 180 -7.05 -15.80 -10.63
N MET A 181 -6.13 -14.92 -10.23
CA MET A 181 -4.94 -14.62 -11.00
C MET A 181 -3.76 -14.37 -10.08
N PHE A 182 -2.63 -15.00 -10.37
CA PHE A 182 -1.34 -14.57 -9.84
C PHE A 182 -0.68 -13.65 -10.87
N SER A 183 -0.17 -12.52 -10.40
CA SER A 183 0.54 -11.53 -11.20
C SER A 183 1.96 -11.40 -10.68
N TYR A 184 2.93 -11.44 -11.59
CA TYR A 184 4.32 -11.09 -11.32
C TYR A 184 4.72 -9.94 -12.23
N GLY A 185 5.21 -8.85 -11.64
CA GLY A 185 5.40 -7.61 -12.37
C GLY A 185 6.63 -6.83 -12.00
N LYS A 186 6.85 -5.78 -12.77
CA LYS A 186 7.85 -4.75 -12.51
C LYS A 186 7.18 -3.38 -12.54
N THR A 187 7.46 -2.59 -11.51
CA THR A 187 7.00 -1.21 -11.36
C THR A 187 8.16 -0.25 -11.53
N TRP A 188 7.88 0.89 -12.17
CA TRP A 188 8.75 2.04 -12.30
C TRP A 188 8.06 3.25 -11.68
N VAL A 189 8.81 4.06 -10.94
CA VAL A 189 8.32 5.26 -10.24
C VAL A 189 9.06 6.48 -10.77
N TYR A 190 8.36 7.60 -10.95
CA TYR A 190 8.87 8.85 -11.53
C TYR A 190 8.70 10.05 -10.60
#